data_AF-V7PCK5-F1
#
_entry.id   AF-V7PCK5-F1
#
_cell.length_a   1.000
_cell.length_b   1.000
_cell.length_c   1.000
_cell.angle_alpha   90.00
_cell.angle_beta   90.00
_cell.angle_gamma   90.00
#
_symmetry.space_group_name_H-M   'P 1'
#
loop_
_entity.id
_entity.type
_entity.pdbx_description
1 polymer ?
#
loop_
_entity_poly.entity_id
_entity_poly.type
_entity_poly.pdbx_seq_one_letter_code
_entity_poly.pdbx_strand_id
1 'polypeptide(L)'
;MADRLCKNFDTLWRIFPDELNVSGNYNFPNGLFKKYCSSEKCEGDVNIVNAGCLWLFNEFFGKSGTTSYHDVYKDVAVCIMIWLSYRLNQKTENGIKTLNDFYSDHIENNKEYTKDKLNDPKYNSYKKIIDEIKEYMNIDIIHISKFYKLLKLLCDMNTSYKNNNSSKISEDGKKFVDEYQKLFDDDNNNDDNSYNKVLLVLSNWYNNFGKGTDFNNTSINLTPLPTKKTPKKVEVEISNGIKIDESSSETGNQDITTITLSHNTALSDSSLVNKLIIALSIFAAISIFLGIGYKYSLFGFRKRSQKEHLREKLKK
;
A
#
# COMPACT_ATOMS: atom_id res chain seq x y z
N MET A 1 14.83 16.93 9.69
CA MET A 1 14.46 15.50 9.65
C MET A 1 14.18 15.05 8.22
N ALA A 2 13.25 15.69 7.49
CA ALA A 2 12.92 15.32 6.11
C ALA A 2 14.13 15.45 5.16
N ASP A 3 15.03 16.39 5.47
CA ASP A 3 16.27 16.58 4.72
C ASP A 3 17.14 15.31 4.60
N ARG A 4 17.42 14.63 5.71
CA ARG A 4 18.23 13.39 5.70
C ARG A 4 17.50 12.26 4.98
N LEU A 5 16.19 12.11 5.21
CA LEU A 5 15.35 11.14 4.51
C LEU A 5 15.45 11.34 2.99
N CYS A 6 15.15 12.55 2.53
CA CYS A 6 15.06 12.85 1.11
C CYS A 6 16.42 12.83 0.42
N LYS A 7 17.51 13.24 1.06
CA LYS A 7 18.86 13.19 0.47
C LYS A 7 19.25 11.79 -0.03
N ASN A 8 18.95 10.75 0.74
CA ASN A 8 19.27 9.37 0.36
C ASN A 8 18.34 8.87 -0.76
N PHE A 9 17.05 9.23 -0.72
CA PHE A 9 16.11 8.93 -1.79
C PHE A 9 16.42 9.67 -3.10
N ASP A 10 16.78 10.95 -3.05
CA ASP A 10 17.23 11.73 -4.22
C ASP A 10 18.46 11.07 -4.88
N THR A 11 19.38 10.59 -4.04
CA THR A 11 20.55 9.84 -4.52
C THR A 11 20.12 8.54 -5.19
N LEU A 12 19.20 7.79 -4.57
CA LEU A 12 18.65 6.57 -5.14
C LEU A 12 17.97 6.82 -6.48
N TRP A 13 17.08 7.81 -6.60
CA TRP A 13 16.35 8.08 -7.84
C TRP A 13 17.27 8.50 -8.99
N ARG A 14 18.38 9.19 -8.68
CA ARG A 14 19.38 9.55 -9.69
C ARG A 14 20.13 8.34 -10.24
N ILE A 15 20.46 7.37 -9.38
CA ILE A 15 21.26 6.21 -9.77
C ILE A 15 20.40 5.02 -10.19
N PHE A 16 19.19 4.89 -9.63
CA PHE A 16 18.22 3.85 -9.92
C PHE A 16 16.84 4.49 -10.16
N PRO A 17 16.63 5.07 -11.35
CA PRO A 17 15.40 5.78 -11.70
C PRO A 17 14.14 4.92 -11.57
N ASP A 18 13.01 5.58 -11.37
CA ASP A 18 11.71 4.94 -11.21
C ASP A 18 11.15 4.42 -12.53
N GLU A 19 11.50 5.06 -13.64
CA GLU A 19 11.05 4.68 -14.97
C GLU A 19 11.68 3.35 -15.41
N LEU A 20 10.83 2.49 -15.96
CA LEU A 20 11.28 1.34 -16.72
C LEU A 20 11.81 1.80 -18.09
N ASN A 21 12.77 1.07 -18.63
CA ASN A 21 13.25 1.30 -19.98
C ASN A 21 12.18 0.88 -21.01
N VAL A 22 12.45 1.14 -22.30
CA VAL A 22 11.53 0.86 -23.41
C VAL A 22 11.14 -0.63 -23.48
N SER A 23 11.99 -1.52 -22.97
CA SER A 23 11.74 -2.97 -22.91
C SER A 23 11.01 -3.41 -21.63
N GLY A 24 10.53 -2.46 -20.81
CA GLY A 24 9.85 -2.74 -19.54
C GLY A 24 10.78 -3.23 -18.43
N ASN A 25 12.09 -3.03 -18.55
CA ASN A 25 13.07 -3.46 -17.55
C ASN A 25 13.56 -2.31 -16.68
N TYR A 26 13.96 -2.63 -15.46
CA TYR A 26 14.57 -1.67 -14.55
C TYR A 26 15.87 -1.10 -15.12
N ASN A 27 16.04 0.23 -15.03
CA ASN A 27 17.30 0.88 -15.36
C ASN A 27 18.28 0.74 -14.18
N PHE A 28 18.82 -0.47 -14.00
CA PHE A 28 19.63 -0.84 -12.85
C PHE A 28 21.13 -0.79 -13.17
N PRO A 29 21.92 0.13 -12.56
CA PRO A 29 23.35 0.17 -12.80
C PRO A 29 24.05 -0.92 -11.97
N ASN A 30 24.29 -2.06 -12.62
CA ASN A 30 24.81 -3.26 -11.98
C ASN A 30 26.05 -2.99 -11.10
N GLY A 31 26.97 -2.12 -11.52
CA GLY A 31 28.23 -1.86 -10.80
C GLY A 31 28.08 -1.41 -9.34
N LEU A 32 27.27 -0.39 -9.07
CA LEU A 32 27.13 0.19 -7.73
C LEU A 32 26.33 -0.71 -6.78
N PHE A 33 25.34 -1.41 -7.32
CA PHE A 33 24.47 -2.28 -6.56
C PHE A 33 24.99 -3.73 -6.45
N LYS A 34 26.02 -4.12 -7.21
CA LYS A 34 26.55 -5.50 -7.26
C LYS A 34 26.83 -6.09 -5.89
N LYS A 35 27.40 -5.30 -4.98
CA LYS A 35 27.74 -5.73 -3.61
C LYS A 35 26.53 -5.97 -2.71
N TYR A 36 25.34 -5.55 -3.14
CA TYR A 36 24.06 -5.75 -2.45
C TYR A 36 23.24 -6.88 -3.07
N CYS A 37 23.79 -7.58 -4.07
CA CYS A 37 23.19 -8.78 -4.65
C CYS A 37 23.63 -10.01 -3.85
N SER A 38 22.70 -10.77 -3.28
CA SER A 38 22.99 -11.97 -2.46
C SER A 38 23.77 -13.09 -3.19
N SER A 39 23.89 -13.02 -4.51
CA SER A 39 24.64 -13.95 -5.38
C SER A 39 25.63 -13.27 -6.33
N GLU A 40 25.96 -11.98 -6.10
CA GLU A 40 26.77 -11.10 -6.97
C GLU A 40 26.24 -10.86 -8.40
N LYS A 41 25.16 -11.53 -8.82
CA LYS A 41 24.66 -11.45 -10.19
C LYS A 41 23.36 -10.65 -10.38
N CYS A 42 22.65 -10.30 -9.29
CA CYS A 42 21.36 -9.57 -9.33
C CYS A 42 20.45 -10.03 -10.47
N GLU A 43 20.30 -11.35 -10.63
CA GLU A 43 19.50 -11.92 -11.71
C GLU A 43 18.03 -11.91 -11.30
N GLY A 44 17.18 -11.33 -12.15
CA GLY A 44 15.75 -11.23 -11.93
C GLY A 44 15.31 -9.95 -11.23
N ASP A 45 14.09 -9.54 -11.55
CA ASP A 45 13.51 -8.26 -11.15
C ASP A 45 13.45 -8.08 -9.63
N VAL A 46 13.08 -9.13 -8.90
CA VAL A 46 13.03 -9.08 -7.43
C VAL A 46 14.41 -8.89 -6.82
N ASN A 47 15.43 -9.56 -7.33
CA ASN A 47 16.79 -9.45 -6.81
C ASN A 47 17.38 -8.06 -7.08
N ILE A 48 17.06 -7.46 -8.23
CA ILE A 48 17.41 -6.07 -8.56
C ILE A 48 16.78 -5.10 -7.55
N VAL A 49 15.48 -5.24 -7.31
CA VAL A 49 14.76 -4.37 -6.36
C VAL A 49 15.24 -4.58 -4.93
N ASN A 50 15.50 -5.83 -4.53
CA ASN A 50 16.07 -6.18 -3.23
C ASN A 50 17.46 -5.56 -3.03
N ALA A 51 18.31 -5.56 -4.05
CA ALA A 51 19.63 -4.91 -3.96
C ALA A 51 19.50 -3.38 -3.75
N GLY A 52 18.52 -2.74 -4.39
CA GLY A 52 18.21 -1.33 -4.11
C GLY A 52 17.67 -1.10 -2.70
N CYS A 53 16.83 -2.02 -2.20
CA CYS A 53 16.32 -1.98 -0.83
C CYS A 53 17.45 -2.09 0.20
N LEU A 54 18.34 -3.08 0.03
CA LEU A 54 19.49 -3.27 0.89
C LEU A 54 20.47 -2.09 0.81
N TRP A 55 20.64 -1.49 -0.37
CA TRP A 55 21.41 -0.26 -0.52
C TRP A 55 20.84 0.87 0.34
N LEU A 56 19.51 1.07 0.34
CA LEU A 56 18.87 2.07 1.18
C LEU A 56 19.09 1.79 2.67
N PHE A 57 18.87 0.54 3.11
CA PHE A 57 19.15 0.16 4.51
C PHE A 57 20.61 0.44 4.89
N ASN A 58 21.55 0.23 3.97
CA ASN A 58 22.95 0.55 4.19
C ASN A 58 23.23 2.06 4.25
N GLU A 59 22.65 2.87 3.36
CA GLU A 59 22.82 4.33 3.39
C GLU A 59 22.22 4.94 4.66
N PHE A 60 21.05 4.47 5.08
CA PHE A 60 20.39 4.96 6.28
C PHE A 60 21.06 4.43 7.55
N PHE A 61 21.17 3.12 7.70
CA PHE A 61 21.52 2.52 9.00
C PHE A 61 22.93 1.91 9.02
N GLY A 62 23.46 1.49 7.87
CA GLY A 62 24.83 0.96 7.79
C GLY A 62 25.88 2.04 8.00
N LYS A 63 25.72 3.18 7.31
CA LYS A 63 26.66 4.31 7.40
C LYS A 63 26.43 5.20 8.61
N SER A 64 25.18 5.43 8.99
CA SER A 64 24.83 6.42 10.02
C SER A 64 24.33 5.82 11.34
N GLY A 65 23.89 4.56 11.35
CA GLY A 65 23.17 3.98 12.48
C GLY A 65 21.77 4.55 12.66
N THR A 66 20.90 3.79 13.33
CA THR A 66 19.59 4.23 13.84
C THR A 66 19.68 5.40 14.81
N THR A 67 20.78 5.52 15.56
CA THR A 67 21.01 6.66 16.47
C THR A 67 21.00 8.01 15.75
N SER A 68 21.42 8.04 14.49
CA SER A 68 21.34 9.25 13.64
C SER A 68 19.90 9.67 13.29
N TYR A 69 18.91 8.83 13.60
CA TYR A 69 17.49 9.05 13.36
C TYR A 69 16.66 8.99 14.65
N HIS A 70 17.29 8.78 15.82
CA HIS A 70 16.64 8.74 17.13
C HIS A 70 15.33 7.95 17.10
N ASP A 71 14.20 8.55 17.49
CA ASP A 71 12.91 7.87 17.60
C ASP A 71 12.20 7.64 16.25
N VAL A 72 12.68 8.25 15.16
CA VAL A 72 12.04 8.14 13.83
C VAL A 72 12.70 7.12 12.91
N TYR A 73 13.66 6.33 13.39
CA TYR A 73 14.29 5.29 12.56
C TYR A 73 13.27 4.27 12.01
N LYS A 74 12.19 3.99 12.75
CA LYS A 74 11.09 3.13 12.29
C LYS A 74 10.37 3.76 11.10
N ASP A 75 10.03 5.05 11.19
CA ASP A 75 9.41 5.80 10.10
C ASP A 75 10.27 5.82 8.83
N VAL A 76 11.59 5.95 9.00
CA VAL A 76 12.55 5.85 7.88
C VAL A 76 12.51 4.46 7.26
N ALA A 77 12.54 3.40 8.07
CA ALA A 77 12.44 2.03 7.57
C ALA A 77 11.11 1.77 6.85
N VAL A 78 9.99 2.31 7.34
CA VAL A 78 8.69 2.28 6.65
C VAL A 78 8.75 2.98 5.30
N CYS A 79 9.42 4.14 5.19
CA CYS A 79 9.63 4.82 3.90
C CYS A 79 10.41 3.97 2.89
N ILE A 80 11.41 3.20 3.35
CA ILE A 80 12.14 2.24 2.51
C ILE A 80 11.19 1.15 2.01
N MET A 81 10.30 0.64 2.89
CA MET A 81 9.31 -0.38 2.51
C MET A 81 8.24 0.15 1.55
N ILE A 82 7.85 1.42 1.65
CA ILE A 82 6.98 2.10 0.67
C ILE A 82 7.67 2.11 -0.71
N TRP A 83 8.94 2.53 -0.78
CA TRP A 83 9.69 2.52 -2.04
C TRP A 83 9.81 1.11 -2.61
N LEU A 84 10.21 0.14 -1.78
CA LEU A 84 10.35 -1.26 -2.18
C LEU A 84 9.07 -1.78 -2.83
N SER A 85 7.94 -1.53 -2.19
CA SER A 85 6.64 -1.99 -2.66
C SER A 85 6.22 -1.31 -3.95
N TYR A 86 6.49 0.00 -4.08
CA TYR A 86 6.28 0.69 -5.36
C TYR A 86 7.07 0.04 -6.49
N ARG A 87 8.35 -0.27 -6.27
CA ARG A 87 9.18 -0.93 -7.27
C ARG A 87 8.66 -2.31 -7.62
N LEU A 88 8.34 -3.14 -6.63
CA LEU A 88 7.78 -4.48 -6.86
C LEU A 88 6.44 -4.42 -7.61
N ASN A 89 5.59 -3.44 -7.30
CA ASN A 89 4.29 -3.26 -7.96
C ASN A 89 4.39 -2.86 -9.45
N GLN A 90 5.54 -2.39 -9.92
CA GLN A 90 5.77 -2.15 -11.36
C GLN A 90 5.88 -3.46 -12.16
N LYS A 91 6.18 -4.59 -11.50
CA LYS A 91 6.34 -5.91 -12.12
C LYS A 91 5.72 -7.01 -11.25
N THR A 92 4.40 -7.07 -11.23
CA THR A 92 3.60 -7.95 -10.36
C THR A 92 3.70 -9.45 -10.68
N GLU A 93 4.36 -9.83 -11.78
CA GLU A 93 4.53 -11.23 -12.20
C GLU A 93 5.49 -12.03 -11.28
N ASN A 94 6.14 -11.36 -10.33
CA ASN A 94 7.07 -11.98 -9.39
C ASN A 94 6.42 -12.84 -8.29
N GLY A 95 5.09 -12.81 -8.17
CA GLY A 95 4.34 -13.64 -7.21
C GLY A 95 4.32 -13.11 -5.77
N ILE A 96 5.00 -12.01 -5.47
CA ILE A 96 5.05 -11.39 -4.14
C ILE A 96 3.81 -10.51 -3.97
N LYS A 97 2.95 -10.85 -3.02
CA LYS A 97 1.67 -10.15 -2.82
C LYS A 97 1.74 -9.14 -1.68
N THR A 98 2.43 -9.50 -0.60
CA THR A 98 2.54 -8.68 0.62
C THR A 98 3.98 -8.36 0.96
N LEU A 99 4.19 -7.36 1.82
CA LEU A 99 5.52 -7.10 2.38
C LEU A 99 6.04 -8.26 3.24
N ASN A 100 5.14 -8.99 3.90
CA ASN A 100 5.51 -10.17 4.68
C ASN A 100 6.03 -11.30 3.77
N ASP A 101 5.43 -11.50 2.59
CA ASP A 101 5.93 -12.48 1.61
C ASP A 101 7.38 -12.13 1.22
N PHE A 102 7.62 -10.86 0.87
CA PHE A 102 8.97 -10.39 0.54
C PHE A 102 9.94 -10.59 1.71
N TYR A 103 9.50 -10.30 2.94
CA TYR A 103 10.32 -10.45 4.12
C TYR A 103 10.76 -11.91 4.31
N SER A 104 9.82 -12.86 4.27
CA SER A 104 10.10 -14.28 4.43
C SER A 104 11.02 -14.81 3.33
N ASP A 105 10.75 -14.43 2.08
CA ASP A 105 11.47 -14.99 0.93
C ASP A 105 12.86 -14.35 0.71
N HIS A 106 13.00 -13.05 1.00
CA HIS A 106 14.18 -12.26 0.58
C HIS A 106 14.97 -11.59 1.71
N ILE A 107 14.44 -11.54 2.95
CA ILE A 107 15.09 -10.89 4.09
C ILE A 107 15.47 -11.90 5.17
N GLU A 108 14.54 -12.73 5.62
CA GLU A 108 14.64 -13.52 6.86
C GLU A 108 15.93 -14.34 6.96
N ASN A 109 16.27 -15.06 5.88
CA ASN A 109 17.44 -15.94 5.80
C ASN A 109 18.58 -15.35 4.96
N ASN A 110 18.45 -14.09 4.51
CA ASN A 110 19.42 -13.47 3.64
C ASN A 110 20.62 -12.96 4.45
N LYS A 111 21.80 -13.49 4.14
CA LYS A 111 23.05 -13.15 4.84
C LYS A 111 23.35 -11.66 4.81
N GLU A 112 22.99 -10.93 3.75
CA GLU A 112 23.27 -9.50 3.71
C GLU A 112 22.41 -8.69 4.69
N TYR A 113 21.21 -9.18 5.03
CA TYR A 113 20.34 -8.55 6.03
C TYR A 113 20.64 -9.02 7.45
N THR A 114 21.16 -10.23 7.63
CA THR A 114 21.41 -10.85 8.95
C THR A 114 22.83 -10.69 9.47
N LYS A 115 23.79 -10.29 8.63
CA LYS A 115 25.18 -10.05 9.04
C LYS A 115 25.26 -9.00 10.15
N ASP A 116 26.03 -9.32 11.19
CA ASP A 116 26.43 -8.39 12.25
C ASP A 116 27.49 -7.41 11.73
N LYS A 117 27.04 -6.36 11.04
CA LYS A 117 27.90 -5.38 10.37
C LYS A 117 27.49 -3.92 10.57
N LEU A 118 26.50 -3.66 11.41
CA LEU A 118 26.06 -2.28 11.66
C LEU A 118 26.94 -1.61 12.69
N ASN A 119 27.34 -0.38 12.38
CA ASN A 119 27.94 0.52 13.36
C ASN A 119 26.82 1.20 14.18
N ASP A 120 26.00 0.38 14.83
CA ASP A 120 24.84 0.83 15.59
C ASP A 120 24.80 0.14 16.98
N PRO A 121 24.64 0.89 18.07
CA PRO A 121 24.68 0.34 19.42
C PRO A 121 23.42 -0.46 19.80
N LYS A 122 22.30 -0.24 19.11
CA LYS A 122 20.99 -0.85 19.39
C LYS A 122 20.73 -2.08 18.53
N TYR A 123 21.13 -2.04 17.26
CA TYR A 123 20.88 -3.09 16.28
C TYR A 123 22.16 -3.52 15.58
N ASN A 124 22.44 -4.82 15.57
CA ASN A 124 23.63 -5.35 14.93
C ASN A 124 23.42 -5.73 13.45
N SER A 125 22.18 -5.84 12.99
CA SER A 125 21.82 -6.25 11.62
C SER A 125 20.57 -5.52 11.09
N TYR A 126 20.46 -5.39 9.76
CA TYR A 126 19.30 -4.74 9.13
C TYR A 126 18.00 -5.50 9.40
N LYS A 127 18.06 -6.84 9.43
CA LYS A 127 16.89 -7.68 9.75
C LYS A 127 16.26 -7.27 11.08
N LYS A 128 17.06 -7.02 12.12
CA LYS A 128 16.52 -6.61 13.43
C LYS A 128 15.84 -5.24 13.38
N ILE A 129 16.31 -4.32 12.54
CA ILE A 129 15.63 -3.03 12.31
C ILE A 129 14.28 -3.28 11.62
N ILE A 130 14.23 -4.19 10.65
CA ILE A 130 13.00 -4.52 9.92
C ILE A 130 12.00 -5.27 10.80
N ASP A 131 12.48 -6.13 11.72
CA ASP A 131 11.66 -6.82 12.71
C ASP A 131 10.86 -5.85 13.60
N GLU A 132 11.38 -4.64 13.82
CA GLU A 132 10.75 -3.59 14.65
C GLU A 132 9.60 -2.86 13.97
N ILE A 133 9.41 -3.07 12.66
CA ILE A 133 8.35 -2.46 11.86
C ILE A 133 7.34 -3.50 11.34
N LYS A 134 7.30 -4.71 11.93
CA LYS A 134 6.36 -5.78 11.54
C LYS A 134 4.89 -5.35 11.54
N GLU A 135 4.50 -4.46 12.44
CA GLU A 135 3.12 -3.95 12.50
C GLU A 135 2.70 -3.15 11.25
N TYR A 136 3.65 -2.66 10.45
CA TYR A 136 3.41 -1.93 9.21
C TYR A 136 3.41 -2.86 7.97
N MET A 137 3.88 -4.11 8.12
CA MET A 137 4.14 -5.02 6.98
C MET A 137 2.95 -5.90 6.60
N ASN A 138 1.89 -5.96 7.41
CA ASN A 138 0.68 -6.73 7.10
C ASN A 138 -0.24 -5.96 6.13
N ILE A 139 0.26 -5.72 4.92
CA ILE A 139 -0.40 -4.97 3.86
C ILE A 139 0.07 -5.47 2.48
N ASP A 140 -0.85 -5.52 1.51
CA ASP A 140 -0.51 -5.87 0.14
C ASP A 140 0.39 -4.81 -0.51
N ILE A 141 1.34 -5.27 -1.32
CA ILE A 141 2.27 -4.44 -2.08
C ILE A 141 1.53 -3.39 -2.91
N ILE A 142 0.42 -3.80 -3.54
CA ILE A 142 -0.42 -2.89 -4.34
C ILE A 142 -0.92 -1.73 -3.49
N HIS A 143 -1.39 -1.98 -2.27
CA HIS A 143 -1.94 -0.94 -1.40
C HIS A 143 -0.84 -0.02 -0.85
N ILE A 144 0.25 -0.58 -0.33
CA ILE A 144 1.34 0.24 0.21
C ILE A 144 2.09 1.01 -0.90
N SER A 145 2.13 0.51 -2.14
CA SER A 145 2.73 1.24 -3.26
C SER A 145 2.06 2.59 -3.55
N LYS A 146 0.76 2.73 -3.24
CA LYS A 146 0.01 3.98 -3.45
C LYS A 146 0.57 5.14 -2.63
N PHE A 147 1.19 4.85 -1.49
CA PHE A 147 1.78 5.85 -0.59
C PHE A 147 3.07 6.47 -1.15
N TYR A 148 3.68 5.85 -2.16
CA TYR A 148 4.93 6.32 -2.74
C TYR A 148 4.83 7.74 -3.30
N LYS A 149 3.67 8.11 -3.84
CA LYS A 149 3.43 9.47 -4.33
C LYS A 149 3.52 10.51 -3.21
N LEU A 150 3.04 10.21 -2.01
CA LEU A 150 3.19 11.09 -0.85
C LEU A 150 4.66 11.25 -0.45
N LEU A 151 5.44 10.15 -0.46
CA LEU A 151 6.87 10.19 -0.20
C LEU A 151 7.62 11.07 -1.21
N LYS A 152 7.30 10.97 -2.51
CA LYS A 152 7.85 11.84 -3.56
C LYS A 152 7.54 13.32 -3.29
N LEU A 153 6.27 13.63 -3.06
CA LEU A 153 5.82 15.00 -2.79
C LEU A 153 6.48 15.60 -1.54
N LEU A 154 6.67 14.81 -0.48
CA LEU A 154 7.40 15.24 0.72
C LEU A 154 8.84 15.66 0.38
N CYS A 155 9.51 14.91 -0.52
CA CYS A 155 10.88 15.24 -0.94
C CYS A 155 10.95 16.38 -1.96
N ASP A 156 9.95 16.56 -2.80
CA ASP A 156 9.82 17.73 -3.67
C ASP A 156 9.64 19.02 -2.84
N MET A 157 8.83 18.96 -1.78
CA MET A 157 8.70 20.03 -0.80
C MET A 157 10.04 20.33 -0.11
N ASN A 158 10.76 19.30 0.33
CA ASN A 158 12.08 19.45 0.96
C ASN A 158 13.12 20.07 0.02
N THR A 159 13.11 19.71 -1.26
CA THR A 159 13.97 20.31 -2.28
C THR A 159 13.63 21.78 -2.49
N SER A 160 12.34 22.11 -2.58
CA SER A 160 11.86 23.49 -2.69
C SER A 160 12.22 24.33 -1.48
N TYR A 161 12.18 23.74 -0.28
CA TYR A 161 12.62 24.38 0.96
C TYR A 161 14.10 24.75 0.95
N LYS A 162 14.98 23.85 0.51
CA LYS A 162 16.42 24.14 0.36
C LYS A 162 16.70 25.25 -0.64
N ASN A 163 15.87 25.35 -1.68
CA ASN A 163 15.98 26.37 -2.71
C ASN A 163 15.28 27.69 -2.33
N ASN A 164 14.79 27.81 -1.09
CA ASN A 164 14.06 28.98 -0.59
C ASN A 164 12.84 29.38 -1.45
N ASN A 165 12.17 28.39 -2.04
CA ASN A 165 11.03 28.59 -2.94
C ASN A 165 9.71 28.29 -2.22
N SER A 166 9.22 29.25 -1.43
CA SER A 166 8.00 29.09 -0.62
C SER A 166 6.74 28.82 -1.44
N SER A 167 6.60 29.45 -2.62
CA SER A 167 5.44 29.22 -3.48
C SER A 167 5.37 27.77 -3.97
N LYS A 168 6.52 27.17 -4.29
CA LYS A 168 6.60 25.77 -4.69
C LYS A 168 6.30 24.80 -3.54
N ILE A 169 6.79 25.10 -2.33
CA ILE A 169 6.44 24.33 -1.12
C ILE A 169 4.92 24.30 -0.93
N SER A 170 4.24 25.46 -1.06
CA SER A 170 2.78 25.52 -0.92
C SER A 170 2.05 24.81 -2.07
N GLU A 171 2.56 24.84 -3.30
CA GLU A 171 2.00 24.11 -4.43
C GLU A 171 2.06 22.59 -4.22
N ASP A 172 3.24 22.07 -3.87
CA ASP A 172 3.43 20.64 -3.64
C ASP A 172 2.75 20.19 -2.34
N GLY A 173 2.67 21.07 -1.34
CA GLY A 173 1.91 20.85 -0.12
C GLY A 173 0.41 20.67 -0.37
N LYS A 174 -0.18 21.38 -1.34
CA LYS A 174 -1.58 21.17 -1.76
C LYS A 174 -1.75 19.81 -2.45
N LYS A 175 -0.84 19.46 -3.38
CA LYS A 175 -0.85 18.14 -4.03
C LYS A 175 -0.72 17.00 -3.00
N PHE A 176 0.09 17.20 -1.96
CA PHE A 176 0.21 16.24 -0.87
C PHE A 176 -1.14 16.05 -0.15
N VAL A 177 -1.82 17.15 0.20
CA VAL A 177 -3.13 17.09 0.86
C VAL A 177 -4.17 16.38 -0.02
N ASP A 178 -4.20 16.67 -1.32
CA ASP A 178 -5.14 16.04 -2.26
C ASP A 178 -4.89 14.54 -2.39
N GLU A 179 -3.63 14.11 -2.50
CA GLU A 179 -3.29 12.68 -2.54
C GLU A 179 -3.50 11.99 -1.20
N TYR A 180 -3.24 12.69 -0.10
CA TYR A 180 -3.49 12.18 1.25
C TYR A 180 -4.98 11.93 1.45
N GLN A 181 -5.85 12.85 1.03
CA GLN A 181 -7.31 12.68 1.14
C GLN A 181 -7.78 11.40 0.43
N LYS A 182 -7.25 11.10 -0.77
CA LYS A 182 -7.61 9.88 -1.51
C LYS A 182 -7.25 8.61 -0.74
N LEU A 183 -6.07 8.56 -0.12
CA LEU A 183 -5.63 7.42 0.69
C LEU A 183 -6.39 7.38 2.03
N PHE A 184 -6.70 8.54 2.60
CA PHE A 184 -7.45 8.65 3.84
C PHE A 184 -8.90 8.15 3.67
N ASP A 185 -9.52 8.41 2.53
CA ASP A 185 -10.87 7.97 2.18
C ASP A 185 -10.94 6.53 1.66
N ASP A 186 -9.80 5.87 1.41
CA ASP A 186 -9.75 4.48 0.91
C ASP A 186 -10.44 3.52 1.91
N ASP A 187 -11.20 2.55 1.40
CA ASP A 187 -11.90 1.55 2.22
C ASP A 187 -10.92 0.62 2.97
N ASN A 188 -9.69 0.51 2.47
CA ASN A 188 -8.63 -0.22 3.16
C ASN A 188 -8.06 0.55 4.36
N ASN A 189 -8.34 1.85 4.49
CA ASN A 189 -7.91 2.65 5.62
C ASN A 189 -8.89 2.48 6.80
N ASN A 190 -8.67 1.44 7.60
CA ASN A 190 -9.39 1.22 8.85
C ASN A 190 -8.48 1.58 10.03
N ASP A 191 -9.06 2.11 11.10
CA ASP A 191 -8.30 2.53 12.28
C ASP A 191 -7.40 1.40 12.78
N ASP A 192 -6.15 1.75 13.12
CA ASP A 192 -5.12 0.87 13.68
C ASP A 192 -4.63 -0.29 12.78
N ASN A 193 -5.11 -0.40 11.53
CA ASN A 193 -4.53 -1.37 10.60
C ASN A 193 -3.20 -0.88 10.00
N SER A 194 -2.45 -1.77 9.34
CA SER A 194 -1.14 -1.43 8.75
C SER A 194 -1.24 -0.31 7.70
N TYR A 195 -2.34 -0.22 6.95
CA TYR A 195 -2.58 0.86 5.99
C TYR A 195 -2.64 2.21 6.71
N ASN A 196 -3.45 2.31 7.75
CA ASN A 196 -3.59 3.51 8.57
C ASN A 196 -2.27 3.90 9.24
N LYS A 197 -1.54 2.93 9.79
CA LYS A 197 -0.22 3.14 10.41
C LYS A 197 0.80 3.71 9.42
N VAL A 198 0.86 3.18 8.19
CA VAL A 198 1.73 3.73 7.14
C VAL A 198 1.31 5.15 6.74
N LEU A 199 0.00 5.43 6.66
CA LEU A 199 -0.51 6.77 6.40
C LEU A 199 -0.09 7.76 7.48
N LEU A 200 -0.18 7.35 8.75
CA LEU A 200 0.19 8.15 9.91
C LEU A 200 1.66 8.55 9.88
N VAL A 201 2.57 7.65 9.48
CA VAL A 201 3.99 7.97 9.28
C VAL A 201 4.15 9.18 8.36
N LEU A 202 3.59 9.13 7.15
CA LEU A 202 3.69 10.23 6.18
C LEU A 202 2.98 11.51 6.65
N SER A 203 1.85 11.37 7.36
CA SER A 203 1.16 12.51 7.97
C SER A 203 2.02 13.22 9.02
N ASN A 204 2.75 12.46 9.83
CA ASN A 204 3.63 12.99 10.87
C ASN A 204 4.81 13.74 10.24
N TRP A 205 5.38 13.21 9.15
CA TRP A 205 6.40 13.92 8.38
C TRP A 205 5.90 15.25 7.82
N TYR A 206 4.69 15.27 7.24
CA TYR A 206 4.08 16.48 6.70
C TYR A 206 3.79 17.51 7.80
N ASN A 207 3.13 17.10 8.88
CA ASN A 207 2.74 17.98 9.98
C ASN A 207 3.94 18.57 10.75
N ASN A 208 5.09 17.91 10.67
CA ASN A 208 6.34 18.38 11.27
C ASN A 208 7.32 18.95 10.24
N PHE A 209 6.88 19.12 8.99
CA PHE A 209 7.71 19.70 7.94
C PHE A 209 8.13 21.12 8.32
N GLY A 210 9.43 21.40 8.28
CA GLY A 210 10.01 22.70 8.66
C GLY A 210 10.09 22.99 10.14
N LYS A 211 9.59 22.11 11.03
CA LYS A 211 9.78 22.31 12.48
C LYS A 211 11.23 22.04 12.87
N GLY A 212 11.78 22.87 13.74
CA GLY A 212 13.14 22.73 14.27
C GLY A 212 14.25 23.05 13.27
N THR A 213 13.97 23.85 12.24
CA THR A 213 15.00 24.38 11.34
C THR A 213 15.23 25.86 11.64
N ASP A 214 16.32 26.15 12.36
CA ASP A 214 16.66 27.52 12.78
C ASP A 214 17.42 28.33 11.71
N PHE A 215 17.83 27.68 10.61
CA PHE A 215 18.80 28.23 9.65
C PHE A 215 18.20 28.77 8.35
N ASN A 216 16.90 28.57 8.11
CA ASN A 216 16.24 28.98 6.87
C ASN A 216 15.00 29.84 7.18
N ASN A 217 15.03 31.11 6.78
CA ASN A 217 13.92 32.06 6.95
C ASN A 217 12.76 31.86 5.96
N THR A 218 12.74 30.73 5.23
CA THR A 218 11.71 30.44 4.25
C THR A 218 10.38 30.20 4.97
N SER A 219 9.42 31.09 4.77
CA SER A 219 8.08 30.94 5.32
C SER A 219 7.43 29.67 4.78
N ILE A 220 6.94 28.83 5.70
CA ILE A 220 6.23 27.59 5.38
C ILE A 220 4.78 27.80 5.76
N ASN A 221 3.90 27.81 4.75
CA ASN A 221 2.46 27.82 4.94
C ASN A 221 1.87 26.55 4.31
N LEU A 222 1.60 25.55 5.16
CA LEU A 222 1.07 24.26 4.77
C LEU A 222 -0.45 24.24 4.90
N THR A 223 -1.09 23.58 3.95
CA THR A 223 -2.53 23.33 4.05
C THR A 223 -2.73 22.22 5.08
N PRO A 224 -3.63 22.40 6.07
CA PRO A 224 -3.90 21.36 7.06
C PRO A 224 -4.39 20.06 6.39
N LEU A 225 -3.95 18.92 6.93
CA LEU A 225 -4.46 17.62 6.50
C LEU A 225 -5.92 17.44 6.93
N PRO A 226 -6.74 16.74 6.12
CA PRO A 226 -8.10 16.39 6.50
C PRO A 226 -8.13 15.44 7.70
N THR A 227 -9.11 15.65 8.57
CA THR A 227 -9.30 14.86 9.81
C THR A 227 -10.55 13.99 9.77
N LYS A 228 -11.40 14.15 8.75
CA LYS A 228 -12.65 13.41 8.57
C LYS A 228 -12.74 12.89 7.15
N LYS A 229 -13.22 11.65 7.00
CA LYS A 229 -13.41 11.05 5.68
C LYS A 229 -14.48 11.81 4.92
N THR A 230 -14.29 11.94 3.61
CA THR A 230 -15.31 12.52 2.74
C THR A 230 -16.49 11.54 2.64
N PRO A 231 -17.75 11.98 2.82
CA PRO A 231 -18.89 11.12 2.59
C PRO A 231 -18.87 10.59 1.15
N LYS A 232 -19.00 9.27 0.96
CA LYS A 232 -19.20 8.70 -0.37
C LYS A 232 -20.49 9.27 -0.95
N LYS A 233 -20.40 10.07 -2.00
CA LYS A 233 -21.57 10.39 -2.82
C LYS A 233 -22.02 9.10 -3.47
N VAL A 234 -23.12 8.54 -2.98
CA VAL A 234 -23.81 7.46 -3.69
C VAL A 234 -24.51 8.11 -4.88
N GLU A 235 -23.84 8.13 -6.03
CA GLU A 235 -24.56 8.30 -7.29
C GLU A 235 -25.40 7.04 -7.48
N VAL A 236 -26.65 7.10 -7.05
CA VAL A 236 -27.67 6.17 -7.52
C VAL A 236 -27.90 6.52 -8.98
N GLU A 237 -27.19 5.83 -9.89
CA GLU A 237 -27.61 5.76 -11.28
C GLU A 237 -28.98 5.09 -11.33
N ILE A 238 -30.04 5.91 -11.28
CA ILE A 238 -31.38 5.47 -11.62
C ILE A 238 -31.37 5.25 -13.14
N SER A 239 -31.07 4.04 -13.58
CA SER A 239 -31.31 3.63 -14.97
C SER A 239 -32.82 3.48 -15.19
N ASN A 240 -33.56 4.58 -15.29
CA ASN A 240 -34.93 4.54 -15.77
C ASN A 240 -34.94 4.74 -17.28
N GLY A 241 -34.68 3.63 -17.99
CA GLY A 241 -35.13 3.46 -19.35
C GLY A 241 -36.64 3.17 -19.34
N ILE A 242 -37.45 4.23 -19.44
CA ILE A 242 -38.82 4.14 -19.97
C ILE A 242 -39.00 5.31 -20.93
N LYS A 243 -39.02 4.98 -22.22
CA LYS A 243 -39.52 5.87 -23.28
C LYS A 243 -41.04 6.00 -23.10
N ILE A 244 -41.52 7.21 -22.90
CA ILE A 244 -42.87 7.62 -23.31
C ILE A 244 -42.71 8.99 -23.96
N ASP A 245 -42.95 9.02 -25.27
CA ASP A 245 -43.25 10.23 -26.03
C ASP A 245 -44.58 10.79 -25.53
N GLU A 246 -44.63 12.05 -25.10
CA GLU A 246 -45.70 12.96 -25.52
C GLU A 246 -45.33 14.43 -25.26
N SER A 247 -45.91 15.28 -26.10
CA SER A 247 -45.50 16.63 -26.45
C SER A 247 -46.13 17.73 -25.58
N SER A 248 -45.43 18.87 -25.55
CA SER A 248 -45.90 20.27 -25.57
C SER A 248 -46.46 21.00 -24.33
N SER A 249 -45.83 22.17 -24.13
CA SER A 249 -46.35 23.53 -23.84
C SER A 249 -46.46 24.08 -22.39
N GLU A 250 -45.66 25.14 -22.18
CA GLU A 250 -45.88 26.44 -21.52
C GLU A 250 -46.11 26.60 -19.99
N THR A 251 -45.15 27.33 -19.41
CA THR A 251 -45.26 28.57 -18.59
C THR A 251 -46.12 28.61 -17.30
N GLY A 252 -45.49 28.94 -16.16
CA GLY A 252 -46.19 29.47 -14.98
C GLY A 252 -45.35 29.56 -13.70
N ASN A 253 -45.45 30.69 -12.98
CA ASN A 253 -44.61 31.16 -11.86
C ASN A 253 -44.80 30.45 -10.50
N GLN A 254 -43.75 30.55 -9.67
CA GLN A 254 -43.67 30.77 -8.21
C GLN A 254 -44.78 30.21 -7.30
N ASP A 255 -44.40 29.38 -6.30
CA ASP A 255 -44.61 29.79 -4.90
C ASP A 255 -43.76 28.99 -3.89
N ILE A 256 -43.37 29.67 -2.82
CA ILE A 256 -42.67 29.13 -1.66
C ILE A 256 -43.72 28.52 -0.72
N THR A 257 -43.55 27.27 -0.30
CA THR A 257 -44.26 26.77 0.89
C THR A 257 -43.35 25.85 1.70
N THR A 258 -42.95 26.35 2.86
CA THR A 258 -42.38 25.61 3.97
C THR A 258 -43.32 24.48 4.38
N ILE A 259 -42.93 23.23 4.14
CA ILE A 259 -43.55 22.06 4.77
C ILE A 259 -42.54 21.46 5.74
N THR A 260 -42.66 21.86 6.99
CA THR A 260 -42.22 21.06 8.12
C THR A 260 -43.21 19.89 8.24
N LEU A 261 -42.82 18.70 7.80
CA LEU A 261 -43.55 17.46 8.12
C LEU A 261 -42.60 16.53 8.87
N SER A 262 -42.72 16.58 10.20
CA SER A 262 -42.35 15.46 11.05
C SER A 262 -43.41 14.37 10.88
N HIS A 263 -43.00 13.17 10.47
CA HIS A 263 -43.72 11.96 10.80
C HIS A 263 -42.74 10.81 11.06
N ASN A 264 -42.98 10.17 12.20
CA ASN A 264 -42.17 9.14 12.82
C ASN A 264 -42.21 7.80 12.10
N THR A 265 -41.11 7.05 12.25
CA THR A 265 -41.02 5.59 12.44
C THR A 265 -41.78 4.66 11.50
N ALA A 266 -41.06 4.02 10.57
CA ALA A 266 -41.09 2.57 10.31
C ALA A 266 -40.06 2.16 9.24
N LEU A 267 -39.08 1.35 9.67
CA LEU A 267 -38.44 0.25 8.92
C LEU A 267 -37.99 0.52 7.48
N SER A 268 -36.70 0.82 7.30
CA SER A 268 -35.97 0.40 6.10
C SER A 268 -35.27 -0.94 6.39
N ASP A 269 -36.08 -1.99 6.60
CA ASP A 269 -35.65 -3.40 6.61
C ASP A 269 -35.01 -3.84 5.28
N SER A 270 -35.08 -3.00 4.25
CA SER A 270 -34.61 -3.28 2.88
C SER A 270 -33.10 -3.62 2.79
N SER A 271 -32.23 -3.02 3.61
CA SER A 271 -30.78 -3.26 3.50
C SER A 271 -30.31 -4.52 4.23
N LEU A 272 -30.95 -4.86 5.36
CA LEU A 272 -30.69 -6.08 6.11
C LEU A 272 -31.29 -7.30 5.41
N VAL A 273 -32.50 -7.17 4.87
CA VAL A 273 -33.18 -8.24 4.12
C VAL A 273 -32.38 -8.58 2.86
N ASN A 274 -31.87 -7.61 2.10
CA ASN A 274 -31.02 -7.90 0.95
C ASN A 274 -29.68 -8.56 1.32
N LYS A 275 -29.04 -8.17 2.44
CA LYS A 275 -27.84 -8.87 2.93
C LYS A 275 -28.12 -10.30 3.41
N LEU A 276 -29.26 -10.53 4.07
CA LEU A 276 -29.69 -11.86 4.52
C LEU A 276 -30.03 -12.78 3.34
N ILE A 277 -30.72 -12.26 2.32
CA ILE A 277 -31.07 -13.01 1.10
C ILE A 277 -29.80 -13.43 0.36
N ILE A 278 -28.82 -12.53 0.21
CA ILE A 278 -27.54 -12.84 -0.45
C ILE A 278 -26.76 -13.88 0.36
N ALA A 279 -26.70 -13.75 1.69
CA ALA A 279 -26.02 -14.72 2.55
C ALA A 279 -26.67 -16.12 2.47
N LEU A 280 -28.00 -16.20 2.53
CA LEU A 280 -28.75 -17.46 2.41
C LEU A 280 -28.54 -18.13 1.05
N SER A 281 -28.43 -17.36 -0.04
CA SER A 281 -28.15 -17.89 -1.37
C SER A 281 -26.75 -18.51 -1.48
N ILE A 282 -25.75 -17.95 -0.79
CA ILE A 282 -24.38 -18.47 -0.78
C ILE A 282 -24.33 -19.81 -0.03
N PHE A 283 -25.00 -19.93 1.12
CA PHE A 283 -25.06 -21.18 1.87
C PHE A 283 -25.77 -22.30 1.09
N ALA A 284 -26.87 -21.98 0.39
CA ALA A 284 -27.57 -22.95 -0.47
C ALA A 284 -26.66 -23.45 -1.61
N ALA A 285 -25.92 -22.56 -2.26
CA ALA A 285 -24.97 -22.93 -3.31
C ALA A 285 -23.85 -23.83 -2.77
N ILE A 286 -23.25 -23.49 -1.62
CA ILE A 286 -22.20 -24.30 -0.98
C ILE A 286 -22.71 -25.71 -0.64
N SER A 287 -23.93 -25.84 -0.12
CA SER A 287 -24.53 -27.15 0.18
C SER A 287 -24.73 -28.02 -1.07
N ILE A 288 -25.13 -27.43 -2.20
CA ILE A 288 -25.29 -28.14 -3.48
C ILE A 288 -23.92 -28.63 -3.99
N PHE A 289 -22.90 -27.77 -3.99
CA PHE A 289 -21.56 -28.15 -4.45
C PHE A 289 -20.88 -29.19 -3.54
N LEU A 290 -21.05 -29.08 -2.22
CA LEU A 290 -20.57 -30.10 -1.28
C LEU A 290 -21.28 -31.44 -1.46
N GLY A 291 -22.60 -31.43 -1.70
CA GLY A 291 -23.35 -32.66 -1.98
C GLY A 291 -22.90 -33.37 -3.26
N ILE A 292 -22.62 -32.60 -4.32
CA ILE A 292 -22.10 -33.13 -5.58
C ILE A 292 -20.68 -33.68 -5.38
N GLY A 293 -19.78 -32.91 -4.75
CA GLY A 293 -18.41 -33.34 -4.47
C GLY A 293 -18.32 -34.58 -3.58
N TYR A 294 -19.17 -34.66 -2.55
CA TYR A 294 -19.24 -35.81 -1.65
C TYR A 294 -19.67 -37.08 -2.40
N LYS A 295 -20.66 -36.99 -3.30
CA LYS A 295 -21.13 -38.15 -4.09
C LYS A 295 -20.06 -38.65 -5.07
N TYR A 296 -19.31 -37.76 -5.72
CA TYR A 296 -18.20 -38.15 -6.60
C TYR A 296 -16.99 -38.72 -5.84
N SER A 297 -16.69 -38.17 -4.66
CA SER A 297 -15.61 -38.67 -3.79
C SER A 297 -15.91 -40.10 -3.30
N LEU A 298 -17.11 -40.35 -2.76
CA LEU A 298 -17.50 -41.67 -2.26
C LEU A 298 -17.50 -42.76 -3.35
N PHE A 299 -17.84 -42.39 -4.59
CA PHE A 299 -17.78 -43.29 -5.74
C PHE A 299 -16.33 -43.55 -6.21
N GLY A 300 -15.45 -42.55 -6.12
CA GLY A 300 -14.03 -42.69 -6.45
C GLY A 300 -13.29 -43.67 -5.53
N PHE A 301 -13.55 -43.59 -4.22
CA PHE A 301 -12.91 -44.48 -3.24
C PHE A 301 -13.38 -45.95 -3.37
N ARG A 302 -14.68 -46.19 -3.64
CA ARG A 302 -15.20 -47.56 -3.87
C ARG A 302 -14.57 -48.24 -5.08
N LYS A 303 -14.34 -47.49 -6.18
CA LYS A 303 -13.77 -48.05 -7.42
C LYS A 303 -12.28 -48.36 -7.30
N ARG A 304 -11.55 -47.66 -6.42
CA ARG A 304 -10.12 -47.91 -6.13
C ARG A 304 -9.93 -49.17 -5.28
N SER A 305 -10.74 -49.32 -4.23
CA SER A 305 -10.72 -50.50 -3.34
C SER A 305 -11.03 -51.82 -4.07
N GLN A 306 -12.02 -51.84 -4.99
CA GLN A 306 -12.31 -53.04 -5.79
C GLN A 306 -11.16 -53.43 -6.74
N LYS A 307 -10.44 -52.45 -7.31
CA LYS A 307 -9.30 -52.71 -8.20
C LYS A 307 -8.09 -53.29 -7.45
N GLU A 308 -7.85 -52.87 -6.21
CA GLU A 308 -6.81 -53.47 -5.36
C GLU A 308 -7.16 -54.91 -4.99
N HIS A 309 -8.40 -55.16 -4.57
CA HIS A 309 -8.84 -56.49 -4.18
C HIS A 309 -8.82 -57.52 -5.33
N LEU A 310 -9.03 -57.08 -6.58
CA LEU A 310 -8.88 -57.92 -7.78
C LEU A 310 -7.40 -58.19 -8.13
N ARG A 311 -6.51 -57.22 -7.90
CA ARG A 311 -5.06 -57.39 -8.13
C ARG A 311 -4.42 -58.33 -7.12
N GLU A 312 -4.89 -58.36 -5.88
CA GLU A 312 -4.40 -59.29 -4.87
C GLU A 312 -4.84 -60.74 -5.13
N LYS A 313 -6.06 -60.95 -5.68
CA LYS A 313 -6.54 -62.30 -6.04
C LYS A 313 -5.85 -62.91 -7.26
N LEU A 314 -5.27 -62.10 -8.14
CA LEU A 314 -4.49 -62.58 -9.31
C LEU A 314 -3.03 -62.91 -8.99
N LYS A 315 -2.57 -62.66 -7.76
CA LYS A 315 -1.20 -62.93 -7.30
C LYS A 315 -1.08 -64.15 -6.36
N LYS A 316 -2.18 -64.85 -6.12
CA LYS A 316 -2.23 -66.18 -5.48
C LYS A 316 -2.57 -67.22 -6.53
#